data_AF-A0A2R6RWM9-F1
#
_entry.id   AF-A0A2R6RWM9-F1
#
_cell.length_a   1.000
_cell.length_b   1.000
_cell.length_c   1.000
_cell.angle_alpha   90.00
_cell.angle_beta   90.00
_cell.angle_gamma   90.00
#
_symmetry.space_group_name_H-M   'P 1'
#
loop_
_entity.id
_entity.type
_entity.pdbx_description
1 polymer ?
#
loop_
_entity_poly.entity_id
_entity_poly.type
_entity_poly.pdbx_seq_one_letter_code
_entity_poly.pdbx_strand_id
1 'polypeptide(L)'
;MHECESRKNVKRFKSDFGNQNRTKQSFRDQPRSPFRLFMEIFLRTCMARNTIEVDRKGFETWKNMSKQERLPYVLQAEKVNSGYLKVLLQEVEDMSSVDDDEADSAEVGKYDKDYVCYEGSENYDGHESFWCEGSESFDTKL
;
A
#
# COMPACT_ATOMS: atom_id res chain seq x y z
N MET A 1 -17.42 32.78 30.31
CA MET A 1 -16.37 32.57 29.30
C MET A 1 -15.10 32.30 30.08
N HIS A 2 -14.57 31.08 30.06
CA HIS A 2 -13.26 30.81 30.67
C HIS A 2 -12.19 31.05 29.61
N GLU A 3 -11.28 31.99 29.88
CA GLU A 3 -10.09 32.20 29.08
C GLU A 3 -9.11 31.05 29.35
N CYS A 4 -8.81 30.28 28.30
CA CYS A 4 -7.85 29.19 28.37
C CYS A 4 -6.46 29.76 28.04
N GLU A 5 -5.60 29.88 29.05
CA GLU A 5 -4.22 30.30 28.85
C GLU A 5 -3.44 29.24 28.07
N SER A 6 -2.87 29.65 26.94
CA SER A 6 -2.04 28.79 26.10
C SER A 6 -0.70 28.51 26.79
N ARG A 7 -0.56 27.31 27.39
CA ARG A 7 0.74 26.79 27.81
C ARG A 7 1.62 26.57 26.57
N LYS A 8 2.47 27.55 26.27
CA LYS A 8 3.55 27.41 25.30
C LYS A 8 4.62 26.50 25.92
N ASN A 9 5.22 25.66 25.08
CA ASN A 9 6.33 24.72 25.36
C ASN A 9 5.91 23.26 25.65
N VAL A 10 5.18 22.63 24.72
CA VAL A 10 5.40 21.20 24.49
C VAL A 10 6.68 21.03 23.68
N LYS A 11 7.66 20.34 24.25
CA LYS A 11 8.91 19.98 23.56
C LYS A 11 8.52 19.05 22.42
N ARG A 12 8.47 19.58 21.18
CA ARG A 12 8.24 18.78 19.99
C ARG A 12 9.28 17.67 19.98
N PHE A 13 8.82 16.42 19.93
CA PHE A 13 9.68 15.28 19.68
C PHE A 13 10.37 15.54 18.34
N LYS A 14 11.66 15.85 18.39
CA LYS A 14 12.50 15.79 17.20
C LYS A 14 12.74 14.30 17.00
N SER A 15 11.89 13.66 16.19
CA SER A 15 12.30 12.39 15.63
C SER A 15 13.49 12.71 14.73
N ASP A 16 14.67 12.30 15.17
CA ASP A 16 15.76 12.09 14.23
C ASP A 16 15.27 10.98 13.31
N PHE A 17 14.72 11.39 12.16
CA PHE A 17 14.68 10.54 11.00
C PHE A 17 16.14 10.36 10.60
N GLY A 18 16.85 9.48 11.32
CA GLY A 18 18.17 9.01 10.92
C GLY A 18 18.08 8.70 9.45
N ASN A 19 19.00 9.25 8.65
CA ASN A 19 18.95 9.28 7.18
C ASN A 19 18.52 7.92 6.63
N GLN A 20 17.21 7.71 6.52
CA GLN A 20 16.67 6.65 5.73
C GLN A 20 16.97 7.15 4.34
N ASN A 21 18.05 6.65 3.77
CA ASN A 21 18.31 6.69 2.35
C ASN A 21 17.17 5.89 1.69
N ARG A 22 15.93 6.40 1.78
CA ARG A 22 14.85 6.07 0.88
C ARG A 22 15.37 6.57 -0.45
N THR A 23 16.06 5.69 -1.17
CA THR A 23 16.19 5.76 -2.60
C THR A 23 14.83 6.24 -3.07
N LYS A 24 14.76 7.50 -3.51
CA LYS A 24 13.48 8.10 -3.92
C LYS A 24 12.96 7.22 -5.04
N GLN A 25 12.09 6.26 -4.70
CA GLN A 25 11.49 5.36 -5.67
C GLN A 25 10.81 6.29 -6.67
N SER A 26 11.37 6.33 -7.88
CA SER A 26 10.82 7.22 -8.88
C SER A 26 9.48 6.62 -9.29
N PHE A 27 8.46 7.44 -9.49
CA PHE A 27 7.17 6.98 -10.00
C PHE A 27 7.28 6.16 -11.30
N ARG A 28 8.40 6.29 -12.03
CA ARG A 28 8.68 5.51 -13.24
C ARG A 28 8.97 4.04 -12.96
N ASP A 29 9.40 3.71 -11.75
CA ASP A 29 9.79 2.37 -11.35
C ASP A 29 8.61 1.57 -10.79
N GLN A 30 7.45 2.21 -10.60
CA GLN A 30 6.23 1.50 -10.18
C GLN A 30 5.69 0.60 -11.30
N PRO A 31 5.11 -0.57 -10.94
CA PRO A 31 4.50 -1.47 -11.90
C PRO A 31 3.36 -0.77 -12.64
N ARG A 32 3.33 -0.95 -13.96
CA ARG A 32 2.30 -0.38 -14.83
C ARG A 32 1.70 -1.48 -15.69
N SER A 33 0.39 -1.40 -15.91
CA SER A 33 -0.29 -2.35 -16.77
C SER A 33 0.15 -2.18 -18.22
N PRO A 34 0.07 -3.24 -19.05
CA PRO A 34 0.36 -3.15 -20.48
C PRO A 34 -0.45 -2.05 -21.18
N PHE A 35 -1.72 -1.88 -20.77
CA PHE A 35 -2.59 -0.82 -21.28
C PHE A 35 -2.04 0.58 -20.96
N ARG A 36 -1.52 0.81 -19.76
CA ARG A 36 -0.94 2.11 -19.38
C ARG A 36 0.29 2.44 -20.23
N LEU A 37 1.15 1.45 -20.46
CA LEU A 37 2.32 1.61 -21.35
C LEU A 37 1.90 1.93 -22.79
N PHE A 38 0.87 1.24 -23.30
CA PHE A 38 0.28 1.56 -24.60
C PHE A 38 -0.24 3.00 -24.63
N MET A 39 -1.04 3.41 -23.64
CA MET A 39 -1.62 4.76 -23.61
C MET A 39 -0.55 5.85 -23.53
N GLU A 40 0.53 5.64 -22.78
CA GLU A 40 1.67 6.57 -22.72
C GLU A 40 2.32 6.76 -24.10
N ILE A 41 2.49 5.68 -24.86
CA ILE A 41 3.04 5.74 -26.23
C ILE A 41 2.02 6.37 -27.18
N PHE A 42 0.75 5.98 -27.08
CA PHE A 42 -0.34 6.49 -27.91
C PHE A 42 -0.56 8.00 -27.71
N LEU A 43 -0.50 8.49 -26.48
CA LEU A 43 -0.57 9.91 -26.16
C LEU A 43 0.58 10.69 -26.82
N ARG A 44 1.79 10.13 -26.85
CA ARG A 44 2.94 10.78 -27.49
C ARG A 44 2.82 10.86 -29.01
N THR A 45 2.11 9.92 -29.63
CA THR A 45 1.88 9.92 -31.08
C THR A 45 0.64 10.72 -31.49
N CYS A 46 -0.28 10.98 -30.57
CA CYS A 46 -1.50 11.73 -30.85
C CYS A 46 -1.29 13.23 -30.64
N MET A 47 -1.47 14.04 -31.69
CA MET A 47 -1.42 15.52 -31.59
C MET A 47 -2.75 16.16 -31.14
N ALA A 48 -3.70 15.36 -30.67
CA ALA A 48 -5.02 15.86 -30.30
C ALA A 48 -4.97 16.67 -28.99
N ARG A 49 -5.60 17.85 -29.00
CA ARG A 49 -5.71 18.73 -27.81
C ARG A 49 -6.75 18.24 -26.80
N ASN A 50 -7.70 17.42 -27.22
CA ASN A 50 -8.78 16.93 -26.38
C ASN A 50 -8.40 15.59 -25.74
N THR A 51 -8.09 15.62 -24.45
CA THR A 51 -7.69 14.44 -23.67
C THR A 51 -8.77 13.37 -23.61
N ILE A 52 -10.04 13.75 -23.54
CA ILE A 52 -11.18 12.80 -23.49
C ILE A 52 -11.27 12.01 -24.80
N GLU A 53 -11.06 12.67 -25.94
CA GLU A 53 -11.06 12.00 -27.23
C GLU A 53 -9.85 11.07 -27.40
N VAL A 54 -8.68 11.46 -26.87
CA VAL A 54 -7.49 10.61 -26.88
C VAL A 54 -7.73 9.35 -26.06
N ASP A 55 -8.30 9.49 -24.86
CA ASP A 55 -8.61 8.35 -24.00
C ASP A 55 -9.62 7.40 -24.68
N ARG A 56 -10.69 7.94 -25.26
CA ARG A 56 -11.68 7.12 -25.98
C ARG A 56 -11.06 6.38 -27.15
N LYS A 57 -10.28 7.07 -28.00
CA LYS A 57 -9.63 6.46 -29.16
C LYS A 57 -8.58 5.42 -28.76
N GLY A 58 -7.79 5.74 -27.74
CA GLY A 58 -6.79 4.83 -27.20
C GLY A 58 -7.43 3.56 -26.64
N PHE A 59 -8.51 3.69 -25.87
CA PHE A 59 -9.26 2.54 -25.37
C PHE A 59 -9.81 1.65 -26.50
N GLU A 60 -10.48 2.24 -27.50
CA GLU A 60 -11.01 1.48 -28.63
C GLU A 60 -9.90 0.83 -29.46
N THR A 61 -8.77 1.52 -29.63
CA THR A 61 -7.59 0.96 -30.31
C THR A 61 -7.08 -0.26 -29.54
N TRP A 62 -6.85 -0.12 -28.24
CA TRP A 62 -6.39 -1.20 -27.39
C TRP A 62 -7.33 -2.39 -27.42
N LYS A 63 -8.64 -2.15 -27.31
CA LYS A 63 -9.68 -3.18 -27.33
C LYS A 63 -9.65 -4.01 -28.62
N ASN A 64 -9.38 -3.37 -29.76
CA ASN A 64 -9.32 -4.02 -31.07
C ASN A 64 -7.95 -4.63 -31.40
N MET A 65 -6.89 -4.36 -30.62
CA MET A 65 -5.58 -5.00 -30.82
C MET A 65 -5.63 -6.50 -30.52
N SER A 66 -4.96 -7.26 -31.38
CA SER A 66 -4.67 -8.69 -31.20
C SER A 66 -3.68 -8.95 -30.05
N LYS A 67 -3.55 -10.22 -29.66
CA LYS A 67 -2.56 -10.62 -28.64
C LYS A 67 -1.13 -10.32 -29.08
N GLN A 68 -0.83 -10.52 -30.36
CA GLN A 68 0.48 -10.26 -30.96
C GLN A 68 0.82 -8.77 -30.93
N GLU A 69 -0.13 -7.90 -31.25
CA GLU A 69 0.05 -6.45 -31.17
C GLU A 69 0.19 -5.95 -29.74
N ARG A 70 -0.47 -6.62 -28.77
CA ARG A 70 -0.34 -6.30 -27.34
C ARG A 70 0.95 -6.81 -26.71
N LEU A 71 1.56 -7.86 -27.28
CA LEU A 71 2.76 -8.53 -26.76
C LEU A 71 3.90 -7.59 -26.34
N PRO A 72 4.33 -6.60 -27.14
CA PRO A 72 5.43 -5.69 -26.73
C PRO A 72 5.12 -4.94 -25.43
N TYR A 73 3.87 -4.51 -25.23
CA TYR A 73 3.47 -3.80 -24.01
C TYR A 73 3.39 -4.75 -22.81
N VAL A 74 3.01 -6.01 -23.03
CA VAL A 74 3.01 -7.06 -22.00
C VAL A 74 4.43 -7.34 -21.51
N LEU A 75 5.36 -7.60 -22.42
CA LEU A 75 6.77 -7.84 -22.09
C LEU A 75 7.41 -6.65 -21.36
N GLN A 76 7.06 -5.43 -21.78
CA GLN A 76 7.56 -4.23 -21.11
C GLN A 76 6.98 -4.09 -19.70
N ALA A 77 5.69 -4.36 -19.50
CA ALA A 77 5.06 -4.35 -18.17
C ALA A 77 5.70 -5.36 -17.22
N GLU A 78 5.94 -6.58 -17.69
CA GLU A 78 6.62 -7.63 -16.92
C GLU A 78 8.05 -7.23 -16.53
N LYS A 79 8.77 -6.59 -17.45
CA LYS A 79 10.12 -6.08 -17.16
C LYS A 79 10.10 -5.01 -16.07
N VAL A 80 9.18 -4.05 -16.12
CA VAL A 80 9.06 -3.00 -15.09
C VAL A 80 8.66 -3.63 -13.76
N ASN A 81 7.69 -4.55 -13.77
CA ASN A 81 7.22 -5.22 -12.56
C ASN A 81 8.31 -6.06 -11.90
N SER A 82 9.10 -6.81 -12.66
CA SER A 82 10.21 -7.60 -12.11
C SER A 82 11.31 -6.72 -11.52
N GLY A 83 11.64 -5.60 -12.16
CA GLY A 83 12.56 -4.60 -11.60
C GLY A 83 12.06 -4.03 -10.27
N TYR A 84 10.78 -3.67 -10.21
CA TYR A 84 10.15 -3.17 -8.99
C TYR A 84 10.16 -4.19 -7.84
N LEU A 85 9.77 -5.43 -8.12
CA LEU A 85 9.77 -6.50 -7.12
C LEU A 85 11.17 -6.77 -6.56
N LYS A 86 12.20 -6.70 -7.40
CA LYS A 86 13.59 -6.85 -6.95
C LYS A 86 14.00 -5.75 -5.96
N VAL A 87 13.59 -4.50 -6.21
CA VAL A 87 13.86 -3.37 -5.30
C VAL A 87 13.12 -3.58 -3.98
N LEU A 88 11.85 -3.96 -4.01
CA LEU A 88 11.09 -4.24 -2.79
C LEU A 88 11.70 -5.35 -1.94
N LEU A 89 12.17 -6.44 -2.56
CA LEU A 89 12.81 -7.53 -1.85
C LEU A 89 14.10 -7.08 -1.15
N GLN A 90 14.91 -6.25 -1.82
CA GLN A 90 16.12 -5.69 -1.21
C GLN A 90 15.78 -4.80 -0.01
N GLU A 91 14.74 -3.96 -0.12
CA GLU A 91 14.31 -3.09 1.00
C GLU A 91 13.87 -3.92 2.21
N VAL A 92 13.18 -5.05 1.99
CA VAL A 92 12.79 -5.98 3.06
C VAL A 92 14.01 -6.62 3.71
N GLU A 93 14.98 -7.08 2.91
CA GLU A 93 16.23 -7.67 3.41
C GLU A 93 17.03 -6.64 4.24
N ASP A 94 17.20 -5.42 3.73
CA ASP A 94 17.93 -4.35 4.40
C ASP A 94 17.27 -3.99 5.75
N MET A 95 15.93 -3.92 5.81
CA MET A 95 15.19 -3.69 7.07
C MET A 95 15.34 -4.83 8.07
N SER A 96 15.39 -6.08 7.59
CA SER A 96 15.54 -7.25 8.47
C SER A 96 16.94 -7.39 9.07
N SER A 97 17.94 -6.71 8.50
CA SER A 97 19.34 -6.77 8.94
C SER A 97 19.73 -5.74 10.00
N VAL A 98 18.79 -4.85 10.39
CA VAL A 98 19.01 -3.93 11.50
C VAL A 98 18.81 -4.75 12.78
N ASP A 99 19.91 -5.17 13.39
CA ASP A 99 19.89 -5.73 14.74
C ASP A 99 19.08 -4.78 15.64
N ASP A 100 18.02 -5.30 16.27
CA ASP A 100 17.25 -4.61 17.29
C ASP A 100 18.23 -4.19 18.40
N ASP A 101 18.72 -2.95 18.34
CA ASP A 101 19.42 -2.31 19.47
C ASP A 101 18.37 -2.18 20.57
N GLU A 102 18.36 -3.22 21.41
CA GLU A 102 17.38 -3.52 22.44
C GLU A 102 17.08 -2.24 23.21
N ALA A 103 15.93 -1.63 22.90
CA ALA A 103 15.49 -0.43 23.58
C ALA A 103 15.26 -0.81 25.04
N ASP A 104 16.24 -0.48 25.88
CA ASP A 104 16.29 -0.76 27.31
C ASP A 104 15.04 -0.15 27.98
N SER A 105 13.95 -0.93 27.96
CA SER A 105 12.63 -0.52 28.41
C SER A 105 12.67 -0.51 29.91
N ALA A 106 12.98 0.65 30.47
CA ALA A 106 13.01 0.86 31.92
C ALA A 106 11.72 0.31 32.56
N GLU A 107 11.88 -0.64 33.48
CA GLU A 107 10.81 -1.23 34.27
C GLU A 107 10.02 -0.12 34.98
N VAL A 108 8.83 0.21 34.46
CA VAL A 108 7.87 1.07 35.15
C VAL A 108 7.35 0.30 36.36
N GLY A 109 7.68 0.82 37.54
CA GLY A 109 7.39 0.20 38.82
C GLY A 109 5.90 -0.09 39.06
N LYS A 110 5.69 -1.28 39.62
CA LYS A 110 4.58 -1.72 40.50
C LYS A 110 3.21 -1.07 40.26
N TYR A 111 2.32 -1.85 39.66
CA TYR A 111 0.88 -1.62 39.66
C TYR A 111 0.36 -1.43 41.10
N ASP A 112 -0.26 -0.27 41.36
CA ASP A 112 -1.17 -0.09 42.48
C ASP A 112 -2.45 -0.90 42.21
N LYS A 113 -2.89 -1.62 43.25
CA LYS A 113 -3.69 -2.84 43.15
C LYS A 113 -5.15 -2.57 43.43
N ASP A 114 -5.73 -1.56 42.77
CA ASP A 114 -7.04 -1.03 43.17
C ASP A 114 -7.94 -0.74 41.95
N TYR A 115 -7.92 -1.59 40.91
CA TYR A 115 -8.89 -1.47 39.82
C TYR A 115 -10.16 -2.24 40.18
N VAL A 116 -11.13 -1.53 40.77
CA VAL A 116 -12.47 -2.06 41.07
C VAL A 116 -13.24 -2.24 39.77
N CYS A 117 -13.57 -3.48 39.42
CA CYS A 117 -14.45 -3.83 38.30
C CYS A 117 -15.87 -3.34 38.61
N TYR A 118 -16.29 -2.22 38.01
CA TYR A 118 -17.70 -1.87 37.94
C TYR A 118 -18.33 -2.76 36.86
N GLU A 119 -18.99 -3.84 37.27
CA GLU A 119 -19.96 -4.53 36.42
C GLU A 119 -21.14 -3.57 36.16
N GLY A 120 -21.01 -2.79 35.10
CA GLY A 120 -22.05 -1.92 34.56
C GLY A 120 -22.58 -2.50 33.25
N SER A 121 -23.67 -3.24 33.38
CA SER A 121 -24.52 -3.76 32.31
C SER A 121 -24.85 -2.72 31.23
N GLU A 122 -24.83 -3.14 29.94
CA GLU A 122 -25.90 -2.99 28.93
C GLU A 122 -25.37 -2.82 27.48
N ASN A 123 -25.64 -3.86 26.68
CA ASN A 123 -26.00 -3.86 25.25
C ASN A 123 -25.22 -2.99 24.25
N TYR A 124 -24.36 -3.64 23.46
CA TYR A 124 -24.25 -3.34 22.03
C TYR A 124 -24.25 -4.63 21.21
N ASP A 125 -25.41 -4.86 20.58
CA ASP A 125 -25.65 -5.74 19.45
C ASP A 125 -24.87 -5.21 18.23
N GLY A 126 -24.21 -6.09 17.48
CA GLY A 126 -23.59 -5.73 16.21
C GLY A 126 -22.13 -6.17 16.02
N HIS A 127 -21.90 -7.46 15.81
CA HIS A 127 -20.78 -7.91 14.97
C HIS A 127 -21.18 -9.12 14.14
N GLU A 128 -21.90 -8.86 13.03
CA GLU A 128 -22.19 -9.86 12.02
C GLU A 128 -20.91 -10.29 11.28
N SER A 129 -20.65 -11.60 11.38
CA SER A 129 -20.04 -12.51 10.39
C SER A 129 -18.66 -12.16 9.82
N PHE A 130 -17.65 -12.60 10.56
CA PHE A 130 -16.38 -13.09 10.02
C PHE A 130 -16.64 -14.34 9.16
N TRP A 131 -16.22 -14.30 7.89
CA TRP A 131 -16.41 -15.36 6.90
C TRP A 131 -15.91 -16.73 7.40
N CYS A 132 -16.82 -17.67 7.64
CA CYS A 132 -16.53 -19.10 7.66
C CYS A 132 -17.07 -19.70 6.37
N GLU A 133 -16.26 -19.71 5.32
CA GLU A 133 -16.57 -20.45 4.10
C GLU A 133 -16.09 -21.89 4.28
N GLY A 134 -17.06 -22.79 4.37
CA GLY A 134 -16.85 -24.21 4.58
C GLY A 134 -16.18 -24.86 3.38
N SER A 135 -15.28 -25.81 3.67
CA SER A 135 -14.70 -26.70 2.68
C SER A 135 -15.77 -27.61 2.06
N GLU A 136 -16.15 -27.36 0.81
CA GLU A 136 -16.90 -28.32 0.00
C GLU A 136 -15.99 -29.50 -0.38
N SER A 137 -16.40 -30.68 0.08
CA SER A 137 -15.82 -31.98 -0.23
C SER A 137 -16.29 -32.45 -1.61
N PHE A 138 -15.36 -32.81 -2.50
CA PHE A 138 -15.68 -33.41 -3.79
C PHE A 138 -16.05 -34.89 -3.62
N ASP A 139 -17.31 -35.24 -3.85
CA ASP A 139 -17.74 -36.64 -4.01
C ASP A 139 -17.26 -37.19 -5.36
N THR A 140 -16.36 -38.17 -5.30
CA THR A 140 -16.01 -39.04 -6.42
C THR A 140 -17.13 -40.06 -6.66
N LYS A 141 -17.81 -39.98 -7.81
CA LYS A 141 -18.63 -41.09 -8.34
C LYS A 141 -17.77 -42.01 -9.19
N LEU A 142 -17.89 -43.31 -8.94
CA LEU A 142 -17.47 -44.41 -9.80
C LEU A 142 -18.73 -45.13 -10.31
#